data_AF-A0A2N8HEZ3-F1
#
_entry.id   AF-A0A2N8HEZ3-F1
#
_cell.length_a   1.000
_cell.length_b   1.000
_cell.length_c   1.000
_cell.angle_alpha   90.00
_cell.angle_beta   90.00
_cell.angle_gamma   90.00
#
_symmetry.space_group_name_H-M   'P 1'
#
loop_
_entity.id
_entity.type
_entity.pdbx_description
1 polymer ?
#
loop_
_entity_poly.entity_id
_entity_poly.type
_entity_poly.pdbx_seq_one_letter_code
_entity_poly.pdbx_strand_id
1 'polypeptide(L)'
;MLEPVFPGKYLLPEDCLRPLKINHSCFELVGREICLNVMFHPAPDVLELTYISDSMGKGEELPDSEPLFLNGLRLLMAARLAPKITGQPQLLFTLEEAARSALGEALHQNSLSQHSNDQHPLEGILLSSIVG
;
A
#
# COMPACT_ATOMS: atom_id res chain seq x y z
N MET A 1 3.03 7.02 13.14
CA MET A 1 4.11 7.36 14.09
C MET A 1 4.06 6.35 15.22
N LEU A 2 5.21 5.79 15.61
CA LEU A 2 5.29 4.76 16.64
C LEU A 2 5.86 5.33 17.93
N GLU A 3 5.22 4.98 19.04
CA GLU A 3 5.70 5.27 20.39
C GLU A 3 6.65 4.15 20.87
N PRO A 4 7.71 4.50 21.62
CA PRO A 4 8.64 3.53 22.15
C PRO A 4 8.01 2.70 23.27
N VAL A 5 8.09 1.38 23.17
CA VAL A 5 7.73 0.46 24.27
C VAL A 5 8.81 0.50 25.35
N PHE A 6 10.06 0.61 24.91
CA PHE A 6 11.23 0.87 25.74
C PHE A 6 12.15 1.85 24.98
N PRO A 7 13.09 2.53 25.67
CA PRO A 7 14.04 3.40 25.00
C PRO A 7 14.76 2.67 23.85
N GLY A 8 14.56 3.14 22.61
CA GLY A 8 15.12 2.51 21.42
C GLY A 8 14.41 1.24 20.94
N LYS A 9 13.25 0.87 21.48
CA LYS A 9 12.45 -0.27 21.02
C LYS A 9 11.02 0.13 20.71
N TYR A 10 10.58 -0.18 19.50
CA TYR A 10 9.24 0.16 18.99
C TYR A 10 8.56 -1.12 18.50
N LEU A 11 7.25 -1.22 18.69
CA LEU A 11 6.47 -2.34 18.20
C LEU A 11 5.87 -2.01 16.83
N LEU A 12 5.94 -2.94 15.88
CA LEU A 12 5.21 -2.82 14.63
C LEU A 12 3.69 -2.89 14.88
N PRO A 13 2.89 -2.08 14.17
CA PRO A 13 1.43 -2.15 14.24
C PRO A 13 0.90 -3.56 13.96
N GLU A 14 -0.25 -3.91 14.55
CA GLU A 14 -0.83 -5.25 14.39
C GLU A 14 -1.19 -5.59 12.94
N ASP A 15 -1.64 -4.59 12.20
CA ASP A 15 -2.01 -4.60 10.79
C ASP A 15 -0.81 -4.44 9.85
N CYS A 16 0.42 -4.31 10.35
CA CYS A 16 1.59 -4.15 9.49
C CYS A 16 1.96 -5.49 8.80
N LEU A 17 1.69 -5.58 7.49
CA LEU A 17 2.12 -6.69 6.65
C LEU A 17 3.61 -6.59 6.31
N ARG A 18 4.09 -5.38 5.98
CA ARG A 18 5.48 -5.16 5.58
C ARG A 18 5.96 -3.73 5.85
N PRO A 19 7.05 -3.54 6.61
CA PRO A 19 7.75 -2.26 6.71
C PRO A 19 8.38 -1.86 5.36
N LEU A 20 8.22 -0.61 4.94
CA LEU A 20 8.82 -0.06 3.72
C LEU A 20 9.96 0.90 4.03
N LYS A 21 9.76 1.80 4.99
CA LYS A 21 10.74 2.82 5.36
C LYS A 21 10.65 3.11 6.85
N ILE A 22 11.79 3.06 7.52
CA ILE A 22 11.96 3.48 8.91
C ILE A 22 12.88 4.69 8.89
N ASN A 23 12.47 5.81 9.49
CA ASN A 23 13.24 7.05 9.50
C ASN A 23 14.35 7.01 10.57
N HIS A 24 15.24 6.01 10.47
CA HIS A 24 16.40 5.85 11.32
C HIS A 24 17.52 5.11 10.58
N SER A 25 18.77 5.52 10.75
CA SER A 25 19.92 4.97 10.02
C SER A 25 20.42 3.63 10.60
N CYS A 26 20.26 3.42 11.91
CA CYS A 26 20.73 2.24 12.61
C CYS A 26 19.59 1.53 13.33
N PHE A 27 18.94 0.57 12.66
CA PHE A 27 17.88 -0.23 13.24
C PHE A 27 18.05 -1.71 12.90
N GLU A 28 17.47 -2.56 13.72
CA GLU A 28 17.34 -4.00 13.52
C GLU A 28 15.88 -4.40 13.71
N LEU A 29 15.39 -5.28 12.84
CA LEU A 29 14.04 -5.85 12.93
C LEU A 29 14.13 -7.23 13.57
N VAL A 30 13.60 -7.36 14.78
CA VAL A 30 13.57 -8.61 15.55
C VAL A 30 12.12 -9.04 15.71
N GLY A 31 11.65 -9.94 14.85
CA GLY A 31 10.24 -10.35 14.83
C GLY A 31 9.32 -9.18 14.52
N ARG A 32 8.51 -8.76 15.49
CA ARG A 32 7.61 -7.58 15.39
C ARG A 32 8.18 -6.33 16.06
N GLU A 33 9.42 -6.36 16.51
CA GLU A 33 10.07 -5.25 17.20
C GLU A 33 11.09 -4.56 16.28
N ILE A 34 11.10 -3.24 16.31
CA ILE A 34 12.14 -2.39 15.73
C ILE A 34 13.05 -1.97 16.89
N CYS A 35 14.29 -2.46 16.87
CA CYS A 35 15.32 -2.13 17.83
C CYS A 35 16.29 -1.12 17.20
N LEU A 36 16.40 0.07 17.79
CA LEU A 36 17.36 1.09 17.38
C LEU A 36 18.68 0.89 18.14
N ASN A 37 19.78 1.06 17.42
CA ASN A 37 21.10 1.03 18.06
C ASN A 37 21.42 2.40 18.67
N VAL A 38 21.05 2.55 19.94
CA VAL A 38 21.22 3.78 20.72
C VAL A 38 22.67 4.14 21.06
N MET A 39 23.64 3.26 20.80
CA MET A 39 25.06 3.55 21.02
C MET A 39 25.62 4.55 19.99
N PHE A 40 25.06 4.57 18.78
CA PHE A 40 25.57 5.39 17.68
C PHE A 40 24.70 6.62 17.39
N HIS A 41 23.38 6.54 17.67
CA HIS A 41 22.43 7.63 17.48
C HIS A 41 21.43 7.68 18.64
N PRO A 42 21.06 8.86 19.14
CA PRO A 42 20.05 8.97 20.19
C PRO A 42 18.70 8.44 19.68
N ALA A 43 17.96 7.72 20.53
CA ALA A 43 16.62 7.27 20.20
C ALA A 43 15.68 8.49 20.08
N PRO A 44 14.91 8.62 18.98
CA PRO A 44 13.90 9.65 18.86
C PRO A 44 12.69 9.34 19.76
N ASP A 45 12.02 10.38 20.28
CA ASP A 45 10.80 10.18 21.08
C ASP A 45 9.67 9.52 20.27
N VAL A 46 9.67 9.74 18.96
CA VAL A 46 8.68 9.17 18.03
C VAL A 46 9.38 8.67 16.77
N LEU A 47 9.04 7.46 16.34
CA LEU A 47 9.60 6.86 15.11
C LEU A 47 8.60 6.95 13.95
N GLU A 48 9.04 7.52 12.83
CA GLU A 48 8.28 7.51 11.59
C GLU A 48 8.49 6.18 10.83
N LEU A 49 7.38 5.51 10.58
CA LEU A 49 7.32 4.24 9.85
C LEU A 49 6.34 4.38 8.67
N THR A 50 6.81 4.04 7.48
CA THR A 50 5.97 3.75 6.31
C THR A 50 5.88 2.26 6.14
N TYR A 51 4.66 1.71 6.04
CA TYR A 51 4.42 0.28 5.94
C TYR A 51 3.20 -0.05 5.09
N ILE A 52 3.11 -1.29 4.63
CA ILE A 52 1.92 -1.85 3.98
C ILE A 52 1.01 -2.38 5.08
N SER A 53 -0.20 -1.81 5.17
CA SER A 53 -1.23 -2.21 6.13
C SER A 53 -2.13 -3.32 5.56
N ASP A 54 -2.64 -4.17 6.45
CA ASP A 54 -3.69 -5.17 6.22
C ASP A 54 -5.11 -4.58 6.35
N SER A 55 -5.25 -3.26 6.46
CA SER A 55 -6.54 -2.60 6.65
C SER A 55 -7.58 -2.99 5.60
N MET A 56 -7.17 -3.15 4.34
CA MET A 56 -8.06 -3.61 3.26
C MET A 56 -8.42 -5.09 3.36
N GLY A 57 -7.54 -5.93 3.90
CA GLY A 57 -7.80 -7.37 4.08
C GLY A 57 -8.76 -7.65 5.23
N LYS A 58 -8.77 -6.78 6.25
CA LYS A 58 -9.67 -6.85 7.41
C LYS A 58 -11.01 -6.16 7.21
N GLY A 59 -11.15 -5.35 6.14
CA GLY A 59 -12.42 -4.74 5.79
C GLY A 59 -13.43 -5.77 5.29
N GLU A 60 -14.67 -5.68 5.75
CA GLU A 60 -15.78 -6.49 5.19
C GLU A 60 -16.20 -5.98 3.80
N GLU A 61 -15.82 -4.76 3.45
CA GLU A 61 -16.18 -4.09 2.21
C GLU A 61 -14.96 -3.87 1.32
N LEU A 62 -15.11 -4.19 0.04
CA LEU A 62 -14.12 -3.87 -0.98
C LEU A 62 -14.32 -2.39 -1.40
N PRO A 63 -13.25 -1.61 -1.59
CA PRO A 63 -13.39 -0.19 -1.91
C PRO A 63 -13.98 -0.01 -3.31
N ASP A 64 -15.09 0.71 -3.39
CA ASP A 64 -15.73 1.09 -4.67
C ASP A 64 -14.85 2.04 -5.50
N SER A 65 -13.85 2.67 -4.90
CA SER A 65 -12.94 3.61 -5.54
C SER A 65 -11.96 2.96 -6.53
N GLU A 66 -11.78 1.64 -6.50
CA GLU A 66 -10.76 0.95 -7.30
C GLU A 66 -11.32 -0.27 -8.09
N PRO A 67 -12.30 -0.08 -8.99
CA PRO A 67 -13.02 -1.18 -9.64
C PRO A 67 -12.13 -2.06 -10.53
N LEU A 68 -11.11 -1.49 -11.17
CA LEU A 68 -10.16 -2.24 -12.02
C LEU A 68 -9.22 -3.13 -11.21
N PHE A 69 -8.75 -2.63 -10.07
CA PHE A 69 -7.94 -3.41 -9.13
C PHE A 69 -8.75 -4.61 -8.61
N LEU A 70 -10.00 -4.37 -8.21
CA LEU A 70 -10.91 -5.43 -7.77
C LEU A 70 -11.19 -6.46 -8.86
N ASN A 71 -11.33 -6.03 -10.12
CA ASN A 71 -11.50 -6.95 -11.23
C ASN A 71 -10.28 -7.86 -11.42
N GLY A 72 -9.07 -7.28 -11.40
CA GLY A 72 -7.83 -8.05 -11.45
C GLY A 72 -7.68 -9.04 -10.28
N LEU A 73 -8.04 -8.61 -9.07
CA LEU A 73 -8.03 -9.47 -7.88
C LEU A 73 -9.03 -10.63 -8.00
N ARG A 74 -10.26 -10.36 -8.47
CA ARG A 74 -11.28 -11.39 -8.71
C ARG A 74 -10.80 -12.43 -9.72
N LEU A 75 -10.16 -12.00 -10.82
CA LEU A 75 -9.61 -12.89 -11.82
C LEU A 75 -8.46 -13.74 -11.27
N LEU A 76 -7.58 -13.19 -10.44
CA LEU A 76 -6.53 -13.97 -9.75
C LEU A 76 -7.11 -15.02 -8.80
N MET A 77 -8.13 -14.65 -8.02
CA MET A 77 -8.81 -15.61 -7.14
C MET A 77 -9.51 -16.70 -7.95
N ALA A 78 -10.19 -16.32 -9.04
CA ALA A 78 -10.80 -17.27 -9.97
C ALA A 78 -9.76 -18.21 -10.58
N ALA A 79 -8.58 -17.70 -10.98
CA ALA A 79 -7.50 -18.51 -11.53
C ALA A 79 -7.02 -19.58 -10.53
N ARG A 80 -6.94 -19.25 -9.23
CA ARG A 80 -6.52 -20.19 -8.18
C ARG A 80 -7.58 -21.23 -7.82
N LEU A 81 -8.86 -20.90 -7.98
CA LEU A 81 -9.99 -21.76 -7.61
C LEU A 81 -10.50 -22.60 -8.79
N ALA A 82 -10.53 -22.05 -10.00
CA ALA A 82 -11.10 -22.69 -11.18
C ALA A 82 -10.50 -24.07 -11.46
N PRO A 83 -9.18 -24.28 -11.47
CA PRO A 83 -8.61 -25.61 -11.71
C PRO A 83 -9.03 -26.65 -10.68
N LYS A 84 -9.25 -26.23 -9.42
CA LYS A 84 -9.68 -27.10 -8.33
C LYS A 84 -11.16 -27.48 -8.44
N ILE A 85 -11.99 -26.59 -8.99
CA ILE A 85 -13.44 -26.77 -9.08
C ILE A 85 -13.82 -27.44 -10.41
N THR A 86 -13.23 -27.01 -11.52
CA THR A 86 -13.61 -27.44 -12.88
C THR A 86 -12.73 -28.55 -13.42
N GLY A 87 -11.58 -28.83 -12.79
CA GLY A 87 -10.60 -29.81 -13.27
C GLY A 87 -9.89 -29.40 -14.56
N GLN A 88 -10.03 -28.15 -15.00
CA GLN A 88 -9.43 -27.64 -16.24
C GLN A 88 -8.22 -26.74 -15.94
N PRO A 89 -6.98 -27.27 -16.02
CA PRO A 89 -5.78 -26.50 -15.69
C PRO A 89 -5.46 -25.41 -16.72
N GLN A 90 -5.96 -25.53 -17.96
CA GLN A 90 -5.74 -24.52 -19.01
C GLN A 90 -6.38 -23.17 -18.67
N LEU A 91 -7.46 -23.17 -17.87
CA LEU A 91 -8.13 -21.95 -17.43
C LEU A 91 -7.23 -21.08 -16.53
N LEU A 92 -6.30 -21.68 -15.79
CA LEU A 92 -5.37 -20.96 -14.92
C LEU A 92 -4.61 -19.89 -15.71
N PHE A 93 -4.00 -20.29 -16.83
CA PHE A 93 -3.17 -19.41 -17.64
C PHE A 93 -4.00 -18.25 -18.23
N THR A 94 -5.17 -18.56 -18.79
CA THR A 94 -6.05 -17.54 -19.39
C THR A 94 -6.55 -16.52 -18.35
N LEU A 95 -6.89 -16.97 -17.14
CA LEU A 95 -7.37 -16.10 -16.07
C LEU A 95 -6.23 -15.28 -15.46
N GLU A 96 -5.02 -15.85 -15.33
CA GLU A 96 -3.84 -15.11 -14.87
C GLU A 96 -3.43 -14.02 -15.86
N GLU A 97 -3.50 -14.29 -17.16
CA GLU A 97 -3.19 -13.30 -18.20
C GLU A 97 -4.22 -12.16 -18.23
N ALA A 98 -5.50 -12.48 -18.16
CA ALA A 98 -6.58 -11.50 -18.04
C ALA A 98 -6.43 -10.65 -16.76
N ALA A 99 -6.07 -11.28 -15.64
CA ALA A 99 -5.85 -10.57 -14.39
C ALA A 99 -4.65 -9.61 -14.47
N ARG A 100 -3.55 -10.05 -15.09
CA ARG A 100 -2.35 -9.21 -15.28
C ARG A 100 -2.66 -7.99 -16.13
N SER A 101 -3.46 -8.15 -17.19
CA SER A 101 -3.92 -7.03 -18.02
C SER A 101 -4.77 -6.03 -17.20
N ALA A 102 -5.76 -6.51 -16.45
CA ALA A 102 -6.62 -5.67 -15.62
C ALA A 102 -5.85 -4.92 -14.52
N LEU A 103 -4.89 -5.58 -13.86
CA LEU A 103 -4.03 -4.93 -12.86
C LEU A 103 -3.07 -3.92 -13.48
N GLY A 104 -2.54 -4.20 -14.68
CA GLY A 104 -1.72 -3.26 -15.42
C GLY A 104 -2.47 -1.97 -15.76
N GLU A 105 -3.74 -2.10 -16.19
CA GLU A 105 -4.61 -0.95 -16.46
C GLU A 105 -4.95 -0.18 -15.18
N ALA A 106 -5.23 -0.88 -14.07
CA ALA A 106 -5.45 -0.26 -12.78
C ALA A 106 -4.24 0.58 -12.32
N LEU A 107 -3.02 0.05 -12.48
CA LEU A 107 -1.79 0.77 -12.16
C LEU A 107 -1.61 2.01 -13.04
N HIS A 108 -1.91 1.89 -14.33
CA HIS A 108 -1.86 3.03 -15.25
C HIS A 108 -2.83 4.14 -14.80
N GLN A 109 -4.08 3.80 -14.51
CA GLN A 109 -5.08 4.79 -14.08
C GLN A 109 -4.72 5.43 -12.73
N ASN A 110 -4.19 4.65 -11.79
CA ASN A 110 -3.73 5.19 -10.52
C ASN A 110 -2.57 6.18 -10.73
N SER A 111 -1.62 5.85 -11.60
CA SER A 111 -0.54 6.76 -11.99
C SER A 111 -1.09 8.06 -12.59
N LEU A 112 -2.00 7.98 -13.57
CA LEU A 112 -2.64 9.17 -14.13
C LEU A 112 -3.35 10.03 -13.08
N SER A 113 -4.06 9.39 -12.15
CA SER A 113 -4.80 10.09 -11.09
C SER A 113 -3.87 10.83 -10.14
N GLN A 114 -2.72 10.25 -9.79
CA GLN A 114 -1.71 10.90 -8.95
C GLN A 114 -1.07 12.11 -9.64
N HIS A 115 -0.80 12.02 -10.94
CA HIS A 115 -0.22 13.12 -11.71
C HIS A 115 -1.24 14.19 -12.12
N SER A 116 -2.53 13.85 -12.13
CA SER A 116 -3.62 14.78 -12.48
C SER A 116 -3.84 15.87 -11.41
N ASN A 117 -3.40 15.65 -10.17
CA ASN A 117 -3.62 16.59 -9.07
C ASN A 117 -2.63 17.77 -9.05
N ASP A 118 -1.59 17.75 -9.90
CA ASP A 118 -0.64 18.86 -10.06
C ASP A 118 -1.17 19.99 -10.97
N GLN A 119 -2.33 19.78 -11.60
CA GLN A 119 -3.04 20.81 -12.36
C GLN A 119 -4.36 21.11 -11.68
N HIS A 120 -4.31 21.96 -10.65
CA HIS A 120 -5.48 22.74 -10.22
C HIS A 120 -5.50 24.07 -11.01
N PRO A 121 -6.03 24.12 -12.25
CA PRO A 121 -6.13 25.38 -13.00
C PRO A 121 -6.96 26.44 -12.25
N LEU A 122 -7.80 26.00 -11.31
CA LEU A 122 -8.64 26.88 -10.48
C LEU A 122 -7.85 27.69 -9.45
N GLU A 123 -6.70 27.21 -8.93
CA GLU A 123 -5.85 28.02 -8.03
C GLU A 123 -5.23 29.22 -8.76
N GLY A 124 -4.80 29.03 -10.02
CA GLY A 124 -4.31 30.13 -10.86
C GLY A 124 -5.39 31.14 -11.24
N ILE A 125 -6.65 30.72 -11.36
CA ILE A 125 -7.78 31.59 -11.71
C ILE A 125 -8.26 32.39 -10.47
N LEU A 126 -8.25 31.78 -9.28
CA LEU A 126 -8.61 32.44 -8.02
C LEU A 126 -7.63 33.54 -7.64
N LEU A 127 -6.32 33.33 -7.84
CA LEU A 127 -5.31 34.36 -7.57
C LEU A 127 -5.33 35.52 -8.57
N SER A 128 -5.77 35.29 -9.81
CA SER A 128 -5.87 36.34 -10.84
C SER A 128 -7.19 37.13 -10.78
N SER A 129 -8.23 36.59 -10.12
CA SER A 129 -9.54 37.26 -10.00
C SER A 129 -9.66 38.19 -8.77
N ILE A 130 -8.70 38.17 -7.84
CA ILE A 130 -8.71 39.01 -6.62
C ILE A 130 -7.97 40.35 -6.83
N VAL A 131 -7.32 40.55 -8.00
CA VAL A 131 -6.79 41.85 -8.42
C VAL A 131 -7.73 42.44 -9.48
N GLY A 132 -8.87 42.93 -9.02
CA GLY A 132 -9.83 43.72 -9.80
C GLY A 132 -10.37 44.86 -8.96
#